data_AF-A0A3D1T078-F1
#
_entry.id   AF-A0A3D1T078-F1
#
_cell.length_a   1.000
_cell.length_b   1.000
_cell.length_c   1.000
_cell.angle_alpha   90.00
_cell.angle_beta   90.00
_cell.angle_gamma   90.00
#
_symmetry.space_group_name_H-M   'P 1'
#
loop_
_entity.id
_entity.type
_entity.pdbx_description
1 polymer ?
#
loop_
_entity_poly.entity_id
_entity_poly.type
_entity_poly.pdbx_seq_one_letter_code
_entity_poly.pdbx_strand_id
1 'polypeptide(L)' 'TVKVGEKGQIVIPKGARDIFNIKPGDTLLLLADKERGIAIVRNEEFIQFANAIFAAQGKPEEEQE' A
#
# COMPACT_ATOMS: atom_id res chain seq x y z
N THR A 1 -16.34 -7.60 -10.53
CA THR A 1 -16.82 -7.14 -9.21
C THR A 1 -16.51 -8.20 -8.17
N VAL A 2 -16.36 -7.84 -6.89
CA VAL A 2 -16.12 -8.78 -5.78
C VAL A 2 -17.20 -8.61 -4.73
N LYS A 3 -17.47 -9.66 -3.96
CA LYS A 3 -18.42 -9.62 -2.83
C LYS A 3 -17.65 -9.54 -1.52
N VAL A 4 -18.26 -8.84 -0.55
CA VAL A 4 -17.79 -8.80 0.83
C VAL A 4 -18.31 -10.04 1.55
N GLY A 5 -17.43 -10.76 2.22
CA GLY A 5 -17.78 -11.91 3.06
C GLY A 5 -18.40 -11.50 4.40
N GLU A 6 -18.88 -12.48 5.15
CA GLU A 6 -19.58 -12.27 6.43
C GLU A 6 -18.78 -11.52 7.48
N LYS A 7 -17.44 -11.52 7.39
CA LYS A 7 -16.54 -10.83 8.32
C LYS A 7 -15.97 -9.53 7.73
N GLY A 8 -16.56 -9.02 6.65
CA GLY A 8 -16.06 -7.82 5.98
C GLY A 8 -14.84 -8.04 5.08
N GLN A 9 -14.41 -9.29 4.87
CA GLN A 9 -13.26 -9.61 4.03
C GLN A 9 -13.62 -9.59 2.55
N ILE A 10 -12.66 -9.20 1.71
CA ILE A 10 -12.73 -9.35 0.25
C ILE A 10 -11.65 -10.33 -0.22
N VAL A 11 -11.98 -11.16 -1.19
CA VAL A 11 -11.02 -12.05 -1.83
C VAL A 11 -10.40 -11.35 -3.03
N ILE A 12 -9.08 -11.17 -3.04
CA ILE A 12 -8.35 -10.65 -4.21
C ILE A 12 -8.41 -11.72 -5.32
N PRO A 13 -9.08 -11.48 -6.46
CA PRO A 13 -9.23 -12.46 -7.52
C PRO A 13 -7.88 -12.85 -8.12
N LYS A 14 -7.77 -14.08 -8.65
CA LYS A 14 -6.53 -14.59 -9.24
C LYS A 14 -5.94 -13.63 -10.29
N GLY A 15 -6.75 -13.12 -11.22
CA GLY A 15 -6.26 -12.20 -12.25
C GLY A 15 -5.64 -10.92 -11.68
N ALA A 16 -6.19 -10.38 -10.60
CA ALA A 16 -5.59 -9.22 -9.92
C ALA A 16 -4.27 -9.60 -9.24
N ARG A 17 -4.21 -10.77 -8.59
CA ARG A 17 -2.95 -11.27 -8.00
C ARG A 17 -1.88 -11.47 -9.06
N ASP A 18 -2.23 -11.97 -10.23
CA ASP A 18 -1.27 -12.20 -11.31
C ASP A 18 -0.73 -10.87 -11.89
N ILE A 19 -1.60 -9.87 -12.09
CA ILE A 19 -1.21 -8.53 -12.59
C ILE A 19 -0.30 -7.80 -11.59
N PHE A 20 -0.67 -7.83 -10.29
CA PHE A 20 0.07 -7.13 -9.24
C PHE A 20 1.12 -8.01 -8.55
N ASN A 21 1.33 -9.24 -9.04
CA ASN A 21 2.24 -10.25 -8.50
C ASN A 21 2.11 -10.41 -6.96
N ILE A 22 0.87 -10.48 -6.47
CA ILE A 22 0.55 -10.68 -5.04
C ILE A 22 0.60 -12.17 -4.71
N LYS A 23 1.39 -12.55 -3.71
CA LYS A 23 1.63 -13.92 -3.29
C LYS A 23 1.14 -14.17 -1.87
N PRO A 24 0.83 -15.43 -1.51
CA PRO A 24 0.58 -15.80 -0.13
C PRO A 24 1.76 -15.40 0.77
N GLY A 25 1.47 -14.72 1.88
CA GLY A 25 2.50 -14.21 2.81
C GLY A 25 2.88 -12.75 2.58
N ASP A 26 2.49 -12.15 1.46
CA ASP A 26 2.72 -10.72 1.21
C ASP A 26 1.99 -9.86 2.23
N THR A 27 2.69 -8.84 2.72
CA THR A 27 2.07 -7.76 3.49
C THR A 27 1.69 -6.63 2.56
N LEU A 28 0.41 -6.27 2.56
CA LEU A 28 -0.14 -5.19 1.72
C LEU A 28 -0.65 -4.06 2.61
N LEU A 29 -0.47 -2.83 2.15
CA LEU A 29 -1.03 -1.65 2.80
C LEU A 29 -2.38 -1.32 2.15
N LEU A 30 -3.41 -1.18 2.99
CA LEU A 30 -4.75 -0.76 2.59
C LEU A 30 -4.94 0.71 2.93
N LEU A 31 -5.19 1.54 1.91
CA LEU A 31 -5.50 2.95 2.07
C LEU A 31 -6.98 3.16 1.76
N ALA A 32 -7.65 4.01 2.53
CA ALA A 32 -9.06 4.32 2.34
C ALA A 32 -9.27 5.83 2.46
N ASP A 33 -9.97 6.38 1.48
CA ASP A 33 -10.40 7.76 1.44
C ASP A 33 -11.88 7.82 1.01
N LYS A 34 -12.66 8.72 1.62
CA LYS A 34 -14.11 8.78 1.38
C LYS A 34 -14.47 9.21 -0.03
N GLU A 35 -13.67 10.07 -0.64
CA GLU A 35 -13.94 10.64 -1.96
C GLU A 35 -13.31 9.78 -3.08
N ARG A 36 -12.19 9.11 -2.79
CA ARG A 36 -11.39 8.37 -3.77
C ARG A 36 -11.56 6.85 -3.68
N GLY A 37 -12.13 6.34 -2.58
CA GLY A 37 -12.33 4.91 -2.36
C GLY A 37 -11.12 4.22 -1.72
N ILE A 38 -10.87 2.97 -2.10
CA ILE A 38 -9.87 2.10 -1.46
C ILE A 38 -8.74 1.81 -2.45
N ALA A 39 -7.49 1.89 -1.97
CA ALA A 39 -6.30 1.48 -2.70
C ALA A 39 -5.54 0.39 -1.93
N ILE A 40 -4.93 -0.55 -2.68
CA ILE A 40 -4.04 -1.59 -2.15
C ILE A 40 -2.67 -1.35 -2.77
N VAL A 41 -1.65 -1.16 -1.93
CA VAL A 41 -0.27 -0.94 -2.38
C VAL A 41 0.68 -1.95 -1.75
N ARG A 42 1.72 -2.34 -2.50
CA ARG A 42 2.79 -3.18 -1.96
C ARG A 42 3.61 -2.37 -0.96
N ASN A 43 3.88 -2.94 0.21
CA ASN A 43 4.55 -2.24 1.30
C ASN A 43 5.94 -1.70 0.88
N GLU A 44 6.70 -2.49 0.12
CA GLU A 44 8.04 -2.11 -0.36
C GLU A 44 8.00 -0.87 -1.27
N GLU A 45 7.05 -0.84 -2.22
CA GLU A 45 6.87 0.31 -3.12
C GLU A 45 6.41 1.55 -2.37
N PHE A 46 5.51 1.38 -1.39
CA PHE A 46 5.06 2.50 -0.57
C PHE A 46 6.20 3.07 0.28
N ILE A 47 7.04 2.23 0.90
CA ILE A 47 8.21 2.70 1.67
C ILE A 47 9.17 3.46 0.77
N GLN A 48 9.45 2.97 -0.45
CA GLN A 48 10.32 3.67 -1.40
C GLN A 48 9.73 5.02 -1.82
N PHE A 49 8.43 5.07 -2.13
CA PHE A 49 7.74 6.30 -2.47
C PHE A 49 7.71 7.30 -1.31
N ALA A 50 7.37 6.85 -0.10
CA ALA A 50 7.36 7.68 1.10
C ALA A 50 8.76 8.24 1.38
N ASN A 51 9.79 7.40 1.33
CA ASN A 51 11.18 7.83 1.48
C ASN A 51 11.58 8.87 0.42
N ALA A 52 11.18 8.69 -0.83
CA ALA A 52 11.43 9.65 -1.90
C ALA A 52 10.74 11.00 -1.65
N ILE A 53 9.49 11.00 -1.16
CA ILE A 53 8.79 12.23 -0.77
C ILE A 53 9.48 12.91 0.43
N PHE A 54 9.83 12.17 1.47
CA PHE A 54 10.53 12.73 2.64
C PHE A 54 11.91 13.30 2.27
N ALA A 55 12.65 12.63 1.39
CA ALA A 55 13.93 13.11 0.89
C ALA A 55 13.76 14.39 0.04
N ALA A 56 12.72 14.47 -0.77
CA ALA A 56 12.42 15.64 -1.61
C ALA A 56 11.97 16.87 -0.81
N GLN A 57 11.51 16.70 0.44
CA GLN A 57 11.08 17.81 1.30
C GLN A 57 12.21 18.45 2.14
N GLY A 58 13.44 17.90 2.11
CA GLY A 58 14.62 18.51 2.73
C GLY A 58 14.64 18.49 4.26
N LYS A 59 15.61 17.80 4.86
CA LYS A 59 16.00 18.01 6.26
C LYS A 59 16.87 19.26 6.38
N PRO A 60 16.74 20.11 7.41
CA PRO A 60 17.92 20.64 8.06
C PRO A 60 18.57 19.49 8.85
N GLU A 61 19.83 19.18 8.51
CA GLU A 61 20.75 18.55 9.46
C GLU A 61 20.87 19.48 10.67
N GLU A 62 20.71 18.94 11.89
CA GLU A 62 21.34 19.51 13.08
C GLU A 62 22.05 18.38 13.83
N GLU A 63 23.15 18.80 14.42
CA GLU A 63 24.44 18.12 14.50
C GLU A 63 24.56 17.06 15.60
N GLN A 64 25.66 16.32 15.46
CA GLN A 64 26.24 15.41 16.43
C GLN A 64 26.39 16.06 17.82
N GLU A 65 25.97 15.35 18.88
CA GLU A 65 26.66 15.25 20.18
C GLU A 65 26.38 13.88 20.81
#